data_AF-A0A9P6PG65-F1
#
_entry.id   AF-A0A9P6PG65-F1
#
_cell.length_a   1.000
_cell.length_b   1.000
_cell.length_c   1.000
_cell.angle_alpha   90.00
_cell.angle_beta   90.00
_cell.angle_gamma   90.00
#
_symmetry.space_group_name_H-M   'P 1'
#
loop_
_entity.id
_entity.type
_entity.pdbx_description
1 polymer ?
#
loop_
_entity_poly.entity_id
_entity_poly.type
_entity_poly.pdbx_seq_one_letter_code
_entity_poly.pdbx_strand_id
1 'polypeptide(L)'
;MKQLSAETTWKRVQAEVSRQRDLIQRLYQRRILVYQQVIQFQEKIQTLVEKKKSALSSEDYTAAEAAHTQEVGIKQKLEKLFVTEVDDLDQAIHQSWKDMEGIVFRESEAATALAEACRESKEDRQNQLIKFNIDTERMHEKALQKINSERADIDKEKSEIAFEVEMWEQSNAEFRDSLNDIAHDERVKKDELTAKMDQVQVEIDELTMRLGNLRRQYEDYKSEITQLENVIENATSEFAPEKDHYTSEWRIIQQRKDDVDARATRLDEEDADIQRQMKRQTQDKARGQADLEALEERMKFVSDRANDGKKGLENLSRVFMDIVETRDQLVSSKKLELSRARHRLAEFSRSTDSMQTKTVAAQQRLEEIDESAAHMKSQLVGLERQKKVAAEMGQFQRAAKVAAHIKTIALSLDKSDETRQYQQSQVEANEAAMHSQMEEFEKIKRDFEQLEHQTGMDILSILEKSKIELAETDLSLELIPQLKLLIDNELRSLDLNIESTRCRLKLSEPTQMTVDHTLFKDDEGDNDDQYHTNDVSL
;
A
#
# COMPACT_ATOMS: atom_id res chain seq x y z
N MET A 1 2.70 -22.02 -17.43
CA MET A 1 3.04 -22.35 -16.03
C MET A 1 3.93 -21.31 -15.36
N LYS A 2 5.02 -20.85 -16.00
CA LYS A 2 5.91 -19.82 -15.44
C LYS A 2 5.20 -18.49 -15.07
N GLN A 3 4.36 -17.96 -15.95
CA GLN A 3 3.60 -16.71 -15.70
C GLN A 3 2.70 -16.81 -14.46
N LEU A 4 1.94 -17.91 -14.34
CA LEU A 4 1.06 -18.13 -13.20
C LEU A 4 1.85 -18.22 -11.88
N SER A 5 2.99 -18.92 -11.90
CA SER A 5 3.89 -18.97 -10.75
C SER A 5 4.41 -17.59 -10.37
N ALA A 6 4.91 -16.81 -11.33
CA ALA A 6 5.40 -15.44 -11.09
C ALA A 6 4.30 -14.52 -10.54
N GLU A 7 3.08 -14.63 -11.06
CA GLU A 7 1.93 -13.87 -10.58
C GLU A 7 1.56 -14.22 -9.15
N THR A 8 1.54 -15.51 -8.79
CA THR A 8 1.26 -15.93 -7.42
C THR A 8 2.31 -15.44 -6.43
N THR A 9 3.59 -15.45 -6.82
CA THR A 9 4.69 -14.90 -6.01
C THR A 9 4.51 -13.39 -5.82
N TRP A 10 4.24 -12.65 -6.90
CA TRP A 10 4.05 -11.20 -6.83
C TRP A 10 2.86 -10.81 -5.95
N LYS A 11 1.70 -11.48 -6.10
CA LYS A 11 0.52 -11.26 -5.24
C LYS A 11 0.80 -11.58 -3.77
N ARG A 12 1.59 -12.62 -3.49
CA ARG A 12 1.99 -12.96 -2.12
C ARG A 12 2.84 -11.85 -1.50
N VAL A 13 3.80 -11.32 -2.25
CA VAL A 13 4.64 -10.22 -1.78
C VAL A 13 3.82 -8.94 -1.57
N GLN A 14 2.86 -8.64 -2.45
CA GLN A 14 1.95 -7.50 -2.26
C GLN A 14 1.13 -7.61 -0.98
N ALA A 15 0.62 -8.81 -0.66
CA ALA A 15 -0.10 -9.03 0.60
C ALA A 15 0.81 -8.80 1.82
N GLU A 16 2.10 -9.16 1.71
CA GLU A 16 3.08 -8.92 2.76
C GLU A 16 3.40 -7.43 2.94
N VAL A 17 3.51 -6.67 1.85
CA VAL A 17 3.63 -5.20 1.89
C VAL A 17 2.45 -4.59 2.66
N SER A 18 1.22 -5.04 2.40
CA SER A 18 0.03 -4.54 3.10
C SER A 18 0.08 -4.84 4.60
N ARG A 19 0.44 -6.07 4.98
CA ARG A 19 0.56 -6.44 6.41
C ARG A 19 1.64 -5.64 7.14
N GLN A 20 2.79 -5.45 6.49
CA GLN A 20 3.88 -4.69 7.08
C GLN A 20 3.51 -3.21 7.25
N ARG A 21 2.79 -2.64 6.27
CA ARG A 21 2.21 -1.29 6.39
C ARG A 21 1.31 -1.17 7.63
N ASP A 22 0.41 -2.14 7.84
CA ASP A 22 -0.51 -2.13 8.98
C ASP A 22 0.23 -2.29 10.33
N LEU A 23 1.33 -3.04 10.36
CA LEU A 23 2.20 -3.14 11.54
C LEU A 23 2.87 -1.80 11.84
N ILE A 24 3.52 -1.19 10.85
CA ILE A 24 4.20 0.10 10.99
C ILE A 24 3.21 1.17 11.48
N GLN A 25 2.02 1.25 10.88
CA GLN A 25 1.02 2.24 11.28
C GLN A 25 0.59 2.05 12.75
N ARG A 26 0.45 0.81 13.23
CA ARG A 26 0.14 0.54 14.64
C ARG A 26 1.27 0.95 15.58
N LEU A 27 2.52 0.78 15.18
CA LEU A 27 3.67 1.23 15.97
C LEU A 27 3.70 2.75 16.10
N TYR A 28 3.49 3.50 15.00
CA TYR A 28 3.38 4.96 15.07
C TYR A 28 2.20 5.43 15.91
N GLN A 29 1.03 4.79 15.79
CA GLN A 29 -0.12 5.09 16.65
C GLN A 29 0.23 4.90 18.13
N ARG A 30 0.97 3.84 18.47
CA ARG A 30 1.44 3.61 19.84
C ARG A 30 2.42 4.69 20.29
N ARG A 31 3.38 5.07 19.45
CA ARG A 31 4.35 6.16 19.73
C ARG A 31 3.64 7.49 20.00
N ILE A 32 2.65 7.84 19.16
CA ILE A 32 1.79 9.01 19.33
C ILE A 32 1.08 9.00 20.70
N LEU A 33 0.51 7.87 21.10
CA LEU A 33 -0.16 7.74 22.40
C LEU A 33 0.83 7.92 23.56
N VAL A 34 2.06 7.43 23.43
CA VAL A 34 3.10 7.62 24.45
C VAL A 34 3.47 9.10 24.57
N TYR A 35 3.65 9.83 23.47
CA TYR A 35 3.92 11.28 23.55
C TYR A 35 2.77 12.06 24.19
N GLN A 36 1.52 11.70 23.89
CA GLN A 36 0.36 12.30 24.56
C GLN A 36 0.36 12.04 26.08
N GLN A 37 0.72 10.82 26.51
CA GLN A 37 0.86 10.50 27.93
C GLN A 37 1.99 11.29 28.59
N VAL A 38 3.10 11.50 27.90
CA VAL A 38 4.22 12.32 28.40
C VAL A 38 3.76 13.75 28.64
N ILE A 39 3.05 14.38 27.69
CA ILE A 39 2.49 15.73 27.85
C ILE A 39 1.56 15.80 29.06
N GLN A 40 0.63 14.86 29.20
CA GLN A 40 -0.30 14.83 30.34
C GLN A 40 0.42 14.67 31.69
N PHE A 41 1.47 13.85 31.75
CA PHE A 41 2.26 13.70 32.97
C PHE A 41 3.06 14.96 33.31
N GLN A 42 3.56 15.70 32.31
CA GLN A 42 4.23 16.97 32.51
C GLN A 42 3.29 18.03 33.09
N GLU A 43 2.08 18.19 32.53
CA GLU A 43 1.06 19.09 33.07
C GLU A 43 0.70 18.72 34.50
N LYS A 44 0.52 17.42 34.77
CA LYS A 44 0.22 16.94 36.13
C LYS A 44 1.35 17.24 37.11
N ILE A 45 2.61 17.10 36.71
CA ILE A 45 3.77 17.50 37.53
C ILE A 45 3.69 18.99 37.85
N GLN A 46 3.41 19.86 36.88
CA GLN A 46 3.28 21.30 37.10
C GLN A 46 2.23 21.63 38.18
N THR A 47 1.04 21.03 38.07
CA THR A 47 -0.02 21.24 39.07
C THR A 47 0.36 20.75 40.47
N LEU A 48 1.16 19.68 40.57
CA LEU A 48 1.63 19.16 41.85
C LEU A 48 2.72 20.04 42.46
N VAL A 49 3.60 20.62 41.63
CA VAL A 49 4.59 21.60 42.07
C VAL A 49 3.91 22.85 42.64
N GLU A 50 2.89 23.37 41.97
CA GLU A 50 2.10 24.50 42.47
C GLU A 50 1.37 24.18 43.78
N LYS A 51 0.73 23.01 43.88
CA LYS A 51 0.08 22.54 45.13
C LYS A 51 1.07 22.38 46.28
N LYS A 52 2.25 21.84 46.00
CA LYS A 52 3.32 21.71 47.00
C LYS A 52 3.75 23.09 47.48
N LYS A 53 3.94 24.06 46.58
CA LYS A 53 4.30 25.44 46.92
C LYS A 53 3.23 26.11 47.78
N SER A 54 1.95 25.95 47.44
CA SER A 54 0.85 26.53 48.24
C SER A 54 0.70 25.88 49.61
N ALA A 55 0.87 24.56 49.70
CA ALA A 55 0.87 23.83 50.97
C ALA A 55 2.01 24.29 51.88
N LEU A 56 3.22 24.47 51.34
CA LEU A 56 4.36 25.01 52.08
C LEU A 56 4.11 26.44 52.59
N SER A 57 3.49 27.30 51.77
CA SER A 57 3.14 28.67 52.21
C SER A 57 2.04 28.74 53.26
N SER A 58 1.27 27.66 53.43
CA SER A 58 0.21 27.55 54.44
C SER A 58 0.61 26.66 55.61
N GLU A 59 1.88 26.26 55.69
CA GLU A 59 2.43 25.36 56.73
C GLU A 59 1.71 24.00 56.82
N ASP A 60 0.97 23.61 55.78
CA ASP A 60 0.36 22.27 55.68
C ASP A 60 1.39 21.27 55.14
N TYR A 61 2.27 20.84 56.03
CA TYR A 61 3.34 19.89 55.70
C TYR A 61 2.79 18.52 55.24
N THR A 62 1.60 18.13 55.69
CA THR A 62 0.98 16.86 55.28
C THR A 62 0.53 16.89 53.83
N ALA A 63 -0.08 18.00 53.39
CA ALA A 63 -0.44 18.18 51.99
C ALA A 63 0.80 18.35 51.09
N ALA A 64 1.84 19.02 51.59
CA ALA A 64 3.11 19.19 50.87
C ALA A 64 3.80 17.83 50.63
N GLU A 65 3.84 16.95 51.64
CA GLU A 65 4.41 15.60 51.53
C GLU A 65 3.61 14.72 50.57
N ALA A 66 2.26 14.76 50.65
CA ALA A 66 1.39 14.02 49.75
C ALA A 66 1.57 14.47 48.28
N ALA A 67 1.65 15.78 48.03
CA ALA A 67 1.91 16.34 46.70
C ALA A 67 3.29 15.91 46.18
N HIS A 68 4.32 15.98 47.02
CA HIS A 68 5.68 15.57 46.67
C HIS A 68 5.79 14.08 46.34
N THR A 69 5.16 13.21 47.13
CA THR A 69 5.17 11.76 46.89
C THR A 69 4.52 11.42 45.54
N GLN A 70 3.40 12.08 45.20
CA GLN A 70 2.76 11.93 43.90
C GLN A 70 3.63 12.45 42.76
N GLU A 71 4.28 13.60 42.94
CA GLU A 71 5.18 14.22 41.97
C GLU A 71 6.34 13.26 41.62
N VAL A 72 7.01 12.71 42.64
CA VAL A 72 8.11 11.74 42.45
C VAL A 72 7.63 10.49 41.72
N GLY A 73 6.47 9.94 42.10
CA GLY A 73 5.90 8.76 41.44
C GLY A 73 5.55 9.00 39.97
N ILE A 74 5.10 10.20 39.59
CA ILE A 74 4.81 10.54 38.19
C ILE A 74 6.11 10.80 37.42
N LYS A 75 7.11 11.47 38.02
CA LYS A 75 8.44 11.66 37.41
C LYS A 75 9.10 10.32 37.06
N GLN A 76 9.02 9.32 37.94
CA GLN A 76 9.53 7.97 37.66
C GLN A 76 8.81 7.30 36.48
N LYS A 77 7.48 7.43 36.39
CA LYS A 77 6.70 6.91 35.26
C LYS A 77 7.05 7.62 33.95
N LEU A 78 7.20 8.95 34.00
CA LEU A 78 7.60 9.76 32.85
C LEU A 78 8.98 9.36 32.36
N GLU A 79 9.94 9.09 33.26
CA GLU A 79 11.27 8.63 32.87
C GLU A 79 11.21 7.28 32.17
N LYS A 80 10.42 6.33 32.70
CA LYS A 80 10.22 5.03 32.07
C LYS A 80 9.63 5.16 30.66
N LEU A 81 8.62 6.01 30.48
CA LEU A 81 8.04 6.28 29.16
C LEU A 81 9.10 6.87 28.21
N PHE A 82 9.83 7.88 28.66
CA PHE A 82 10.73 8.66 27.82
C PHE A 82 12.03 7.94 27.43
N VAL A 83 12.59 7.14 28.34
CA VAL A 83 13.88 6.45 28.17
C VAL A 83 13.70 5.01 27.67
N THR A 84 12.66 4.31 28.11
CA THR A 84 12.48 2.89 27.74
C THR A 84 11.41 2.73 26.68
N GLU A 85 10.17 3.14 26.93
CA GLU A 85 9.08 2.82 26.01
C GLU A 85 9.20 3.54 24.65
N VAL A 86 9.65 4.80 24.63
CA VAL A 86 9.91 5.51 23.38
C VAL A 86 11.07 4.87 22.60
N ASP A 87 12.17 4.54 23.26
CA ASP A 87 13.35 3.97 22.60
C ASP A 87 13.06 2.55 22.06
N ASP A 88 12.31 1.73 22.81
CA ASP A 88 11.84 0.40 22.36
C ASP A 88 10.93 0.52 21.13
N LEU A 89 10.05 1.52 21.10
CA LEU A 89 9.18 1.80 19.96
C LEU A 89 9.97 2.30 18.75
N ASP A 90 10.94 3.18 18.95
CA ASP A 90 11.80 3.69 17.88
C ASP A 90 12.60 2.56 17.24
N GLN A 91 13.16 1.64 18.05
CA GLN A 91 13.81 0.43 17.56
C GLN A 91 12.86 -0.49 16.78
N ALA A 92 11.64 -0.71 17.29
CA ALA A 92 10.65 -1.53 16.60
C ALA A 92 10.20 -0.93 15.27
N ILE A 93 10.03 0.40 15.22
CA ILE A 93 9.73 1.15 13.99
C ILE A 93 10.88 1.01 13.00
N HIS A 94 12.13 1.19 13.46
CA HIS A 94 13.30 1.07 12.61
C HIS A 94 13.42 -0.33 12.00
N GLN A 95 13.28 -1.37 12.82
CA GLN A 95 13.30 -2.74 12.33
C GLN A 95 12.17 -2.99 11.32
N SER A 96 10.97 -2.49 11.60
CA SER A 96 9.82 -2.66 10.70
C SER A 96 10.01 -1.97 9.35
N TRP A 97 10.71 -0.84 9.30
CA TRP A 97 11.08 -0.17 8.05
C TRP A 97 12.19 -0.89 7.30
N LYS A 98 13.21 -1.43 7.98
CA LYS A 98 14.23 -2.30 7.37
C LYS A 98 13.59 -3.55 6.75
N ASP A 99 12.61 -4.14 7.43
CA ASP A 99 11.84 -5.27 6.90
C ASP A 99 11.01 -4.84 5.67
N MET A 100 10.39 -3.65 5.72
CA MET A 100 9.64 -3.08 4.58
C MET A 100 10.54 -2.86 3.36
N GLU A 101 11.75 -2.34 3.55
CA GLU A 101 12.76 -2.18 2.50
C GLU A 101 13.04 -3.54 1.82
N GLY A 102 13.30 -4.58 2.61
CA GLY A 102 13.50 -5.94 2.09
C GLY A 102 12.28 -6.54 1.39
N ILE A 103 11.05 -6.20 1.82
CA ILE A 103 9.82 -6.62 1.14
C ILE A 103 9.63 -5.88 -0.19
N VAL A 104 9.85 -4.55 -0.22
CA VAL A 104 9.73 -3.73 -1.44
C VAL A 104 10.77 -4.14 -2.50
N PHE A 105 11.99 -4.45 -2.06
CA PHE A 105 13.01 -5.02 -2.93
C PHE A 105 12.51 -6.32 -3.60
N ARG A 106 11.99 -7.26 -2.80
CA ARG A 106 11.38 -8.50 -3.31
C ARG A 106 10.16 -8.26 -4.18
N GLU A 107 9.37 -7.21 -3.91
CA GLU A 107 8.22 -6.83 -4.75
C GLU A 107 8.70 -6.42 -6.14
N SER A 108 9.76 -5.61 -6.21
CA SER A 108 10.37 -5.18 -7.47
C SER A 108 11.00 -6.35 -8.24
N GLU A 109 11.69 -7.27 -7.56
CA GLU A 109 12.22 -8.48 -8.20
C GLU A 109 11.10 -9.38 -8.73
N ALA A 110 10.05 -9.61 -7.93
CA ALA A 110 8.90 -10.41 -8.35
C ALA A 110 8.14 -9.76 -9.52
N ALA A 111 8.00 -8.43 -9.53
CA ALA A 111 7.45 -7.69 -10.66
C ALA A 111 8.34 -7.83 -11.91
N THR A 112 9.66 -7.70 -11.78
CA THR A 112 10.60 -7.91 -12.89
C THR A 112 10.46 -9.31 -13.48
N ALA A 113 10.45 -10.34 -12.64
CA ALA A 113 10.26 -11.73 -13.07
C ALA A 113 8.89 -11.97 -13.73
N LEU A 114 7.83 -11.31 -13.25
CA LEU A 114 6.51 -11.38 -13.89
C LEU A 114 6.51 -10.67 -15.26
N ALA A 115 7.17 -9.52 -15.39
CA ALA A 115 7.31 -8.82 -16.67
C ALA A 115 8.07 -9.68 -17.68
N GLU A 116 9.14 -10.36 -17.27
CA GLU A 116 9.89 -11.31 -18.09
C GLU A 116 9.02 -12.51 -18.51
N ALA A 117 8.27 -13.11 -17.58
CA ALA A 117 7.36 -14.21 -17.90
C ALA A 117 6.22 -13.79 -18.84
N CYS A 118 5.71 -12.56 -18.72
CA CYS A 118 4.75 -11.99 -19.66
C CYS A 118 5.38 -11.77 -21.04
N ARG A 119 6.65 -11.34 -21.11
CA ARG A 119 7.39 -11.18 -22.37
C ARG A 119 7.58 -12.50 -23.09
N GLU A 120 8.06 -13.54 -22.38
CA GLU A 120 8.17 -14.90 -22.93
C GLU A 120 6.82 -15.38 -23.48
N SER A 121 5.74 -15.20 -22.70
CA SER A 121 4.40 -15.59 -23.13
C SER A 121 3.89 -14.80 -24.33
N LYS A 122 4.24 -13.52 -24.46
CA LYS A 122 3.90 -12.68 -25.62
C LYS A 122 4.63 -13.17 -26.87
N GLU A 123 5.94 -13.43 -26.76
CA GLU A 123 6.75 -13.95 -27.87
C GLU A 123 6.24 -15.33 -28.34
N ASP A 124 5.94 -16.24 -27.41
CA ASP A 124 5.35 -17.55 -27.73
C ASP A 124 4.01 -17.40 -28.45
N ARG A 125 3.12 -16.52 -27.95
CA ARG A 125 1.81 -16.28 -28.56
C ARG A 125 1.92 -15.62 -29.93
N GLN A 126 2.85 -14.69 -30.10
CA GLN A 126 3.13 -14.03 -31.38
C GLN A 126 3.66 -15.04 -32.40
N ASN A 127 4.58 -15.91 -32.00
CA ASN A 127 5.10 -16.98 -32.84
C ASN A 127 4.01 -17.98 -33.25
N GLN A 128 3.10 -18.33 -32.32
CA GLN A 128 1.93 -19.16 -32.64
C GLN A 128 1.01 -18.50 -33.65
N LEU A 129 0.72 -17.19 -33.49
CA LEU A 129 -0.14 -16.44 -34.40
C LEU A 129 0.47 -16.33 -35.80
N ILE A 130 1.79 -16.10 -35.89
CA ILE A 130 2.52 -16.08 -37.16
C ILE A 130 2.44 -17.44 -37.85
N LYS A 131 2.74 -18.54 -37.14
CA LYS A 131 2.64 -19.90 -37.69
C LYS A 131 1.23 -20.21 -38.17
N PHE A 132 0.22 -19.90 -37.35
CA PHE A 132 -1.18 -20.07 -37.70
C PHE A 132 -1.53 -19.30 -38.98
N ASN A 133 -1.14 -18.02 -39.08
CA ASN A 133 -1.41 -17.22 -40.29
C ASN A 133 -0.79 -17.87 -41.54
N ILE A 134 0.50 -18.24 -41.49
CA ILE A 134 1.20 -18.87 -42.61
C ILE A 134 0.51 -20.19 -43.03
N ASP A 135 0.19 -21.05 -42.07
CA ASP A 135 -0.45 -22.34 -42.34
C ASP A 135 -1.85 -22.16 -42.95
N THR A 136 -2.63 -21.21 -42.43
CA THR A 136 -3.97 -20.90 -42.95
C THR A 136 -3.94 -20.27 -44.34
N GLU A 137 -3.06 -19.30 -44.59
CA GLU A 137 -2.89 -18.67 -45.90
C GLU A 137 -2.50 -19.70 -46.95
N ARG A 138 -1.55 -20.59 -46.62
CA ARG A 138 -1.12 -21.68 -47.51
C ARG A 138 -2.26 -22.67 -47.81
N MET A 139 -3.10 -22.97 -46.81
CA MET A 139 -4.25 -23.87 -47.02
C MET A 139 -5.31 -23.23 -47.91
N HIS A 140 -5.63 -21.95 -47.70
CA HIS A 140 -6.58 -21.22 -48.54
C HIS A 140 -6.07 -21.03 -49.95
N GLU A 141 -4.80 -20.68 -50.12
CA GLU A 141 -4.19 -20.52 -51.43
C GLU A 141 -4.29 -21.82 -52.25
N LYS A 142 -3.97 -22.97 -51.64
CA LYS A 142 -4.11 -24.28 -52.29
C LYS A 142 -5.56 -24.61 -52.63
N ALA A 143 -6.50 -24.34 -51.72
CA ALA A 143 -7.91 -24.64 -51.94
C ALA A 143 -8.50 -23.76 -53.05
N LEU A 144 -8.18 -22.47 -53.07
CA LEU A 144 -8.59 -21.54 -54.11
C LEU A 144 -7.95 -21.87 -55.46
N GLN A 145 -6.67 -22.27 -55.49
CA GLN A 145 -6.03 -22.74 -56.72
C GLN A 145 -6.77 -23.96 -57.30
N LYS A 146 -7.14 -24.93 -56.46
CA LYS A 146 -7.90 -26.11 -56.87
C LYS A 146 -9.28 -25.73 -57.44
N ILE A 147 -10.03 -24.89 -56.73
CA ILE A 147 -11.35 -24.42 -57.21
C ILE A 147 -11.22 -23.66 -58.53
N ASN A 148 -10.21 -22.79 -58.65
CA ASN A 148 -9.98 -22.03 -59.88
C ASN A 148 -9.61 -22.93 -61.07
N SER A 149 -8.80 -23.97 -60.86
CA SER A 149 -8.51 -24.94 -61.93
C SER A 149 -9.77 -25.72 -62.34
N GLU A 150 -10.57 -26.18 -61.37
CA GLU A 150 -11.79 -26.93 -61.66
C GLU A 150 -12.86 -26.05 -62.33
N ARG A 151 -12.95 -24.77 -61.97
CA ARG A 151 -13.82 -23.79 -62.67
C ARG A 151 -13.37 -23.57 -64.13
N ALA A 152 -12.07 -23.44 -64.38
CA ALA A 152 -11.56 -23.30 -65.74
C ALA A 152 -11.87 -24.52 -66.61
N ASP A 153 -11.78 -25.73 -66.05
CA ASP A 153 -12.15 -26.96 -66.72
C ASP A 153 -13.66 -27.01 -67.01
N ILE A 154 -14.51 -26.64 -66.06
CA ILE A 154 -15.95 -26.53 -66.24
C ILE A 154 -16.31 -25.50 -67.30
N ASP A 155 -15.69 -24.31 -67.31
CA ASP A 155 -15.96 -23.27 -68.30
C ASP A 155 -15.58 -23.72 -69.71
N LYS A 156 -14.50 -24.50 -69.83
CA LYS A 156 -14.13 -25.14 -71.09
C LYS A 156 -15.17 -26.18 -71.52
N GLU A 157 -15.57 -27.08 -70.64
CA GLU A 157 -16.59 -28.08 -70.92
C GLU A 157 -17.96 -27.46 -71.24
N LYS A 158 -18.35 -26.36 -70.58
CA LYS A 158 -19.56 -25.58 -70.89
C LYS A 158 -19.48 -24.98 -72.28
N SER A 159 -18.32 -24.47 -72.68
CA SER A 159 -18.10 -23.92 -74.01
C SER A 159 -18.16 -25.00 -75.09
N GLU A 160 -17.62 -26.20 -74.81
CA GLU A 160 -17.72 -27.37 -75.68
C GLU A 160 -19.18 -27.84 -75.82
N ILE A 161 -19.92 -27.96 -74.71
CA ILE A 161 -21.35 -28.31 -74.74
C ILE A 161 -22.17 -27.25 -75.49
N ALA A 162 -21.89 -25.96 -75.30
CA ALA A 162 -22.58 -24.89 -76.03
C ALA A 162 -22.36 -25.01 -77.54
N PHE A 163 -21.12 -25.31 -77.95
CA PHE A 163 -20.80 -25.58 -79.36
C PHE A 163 -21.50 -26.84 -79.88
N GLU A 164 -21.50 -27.94 -79.12
CA GLU A 164 -22.21 -29.19 -79.50
C GLU A 164 -23.73 -28.97 -79.62
N VAL A 165 -24.33 -28.17 -78.74
CA VAL A 165 -25.75 -27.78 -78.83
C VAL A 165 -26.02 -26.97 -80.09
N GLU A 166 -25.19 -25.97 -80.40
CA GLU A 166 -25.33 -25.16 -81.61
C GLU A 166 -25.21 -26.03 -82.88
N MET A 167 -24.22 -26.92 -82.93
CA MET A 167 -24.05 -27.87 -84.04
C MET A 167 -25.22 -28.84 -84.17
N TRP A 168 -25.74 -29.36 -83.05
CA TRP A 168 -26.91 -30.23 -83.04
C TRP A 168 -28.17 -29.50 -83.49
N GLU A 169 -28.39 -28.26 -83.03
CA GLU A 169 -29.52 -27.43 -83.45
C GLU A 169 -29.49 -27.17 -84.95
N GLN A 170 -28.32 -26.86 -85.51
CA GLN A 170 -28.14 -26.69 -86.95
C GLN A 170 -28.41 -27.99 -87.72
N SER A 171 -27.81 -29.10 -87.31
CA SER A 171 -27.98 -30.40 -87.97
C SER A 171 -29.42 -30.92 -87.88
N ASN A 172 -30.09 -30.73 -86.75
CA ASN A 172 -31.50 -31.05 -86.58
C ASN A 172 -32.41 -30.14 -87.41
N ALA A 173 -32.05 -28.86 -87.60
CA ALA A 173 -32.76 -27.97 -88.52
C ALA A 173 -32.62 -28.44 -89.97
N GLU A 174 -31.41 -28.75 -90.42
CA GLU A 174 -31.13 -29.29 -91.76
C GLU A 174 -31.86 -30.63 -91.99
N PHE A 175 -31.87 -31.53 -91.00
CA PHE A 175 -32.61 -32.78 -91.04
C PHE A 175 -34.13 -32.55 -91.14
N ARG A 176 -34.68 -31.61 -90.37
CA ARG A 176 -36.10 -31.24 -90.44
C ARG A 176 -36.47 -30.63 -91.78
N ASP A 177 -35.61 -29.79 -92.34
CA ASP A 177 -35.83 -29.17 -93.64
C ASP A 177 -35.77 -30.22 -94.75
N SER A 178 -34.83 -31.16 -94.72
CA SER A 178 -34.78 -32.29 -95.65
C SER A 178 -36.02 -33.19 -95.56
N LEU A 179 -36.48 -33.51 -94.34
CA LEU A 179 -37.73 -34.23 -94.13
C LEU A 179 -38.93 -33.46 -94.67
N ASN A 180 -38.96 -32.13 -94.47
CA ASN A 180 -40.03 -31.29 -94.98
C ASN A 180 -40.02 -31.24 -96.51
N ASP A 181 -38.85 -31.11 -97.15
CA ASP A 181 -38.69 -31.07 -98.61
C ASP A 181 -39.13 -32.37 -99.28
N ILE A 182 -38.71 -33.52 -98.74
CA ILE A 182 -39.11 -34.84 -99.27
C ILE A 182 -40.63 -35.05 -99.09
N ALA A 183 -41.17 -34.61 -97.96
CA ALA A 183 -42.61 -34.66 -97.72
C ALA A 183 -43.39 -33.54 -98.46
N HIS A 184 -42.72 -32.54 -99.03
CA HIS A 184 -43.35 -31.33 -99.56
C HIS A 184 -44.14 -31.65 -100.82
N ASP A 185 -43.50 -32.26 -101.82
CA ASP A 185 -44.12 -32.55 -103.10
C ASP A 185 -45.33 -33.48 -102.93
N GLU A 186 -45.21 -34.50 -102.06
CA GLU A 186 -46.31 -35.43 -101.80
C GLU A 186 -47.41 -34.83 -100.91
N ARG A 187 -47.10 -33.89 -99.99
CA ARG A 187 -48.13 -33.10 -99.28
C ARG A 187 -48.86 -32.15 -100.20
N VAL A 188 -48.15 -31.46 -101.09
CA VAL A 188 -48.76 -30.55 -102.07
C VAL A 188 -49.64 -31.34 -103.04
N LYS A 189 -49.19 -32.51 -103.51
CA LYS A 189 -49.99 -33.41 -104.36
C LYS A 189 -51.23 -33.94 -103.63
N LYS A 190 -51.12 -34.26 -102.34
CA LYS A 190 -52.25 -34.61 -101.47
C LYS A 190 -53.24 -33.44 -101.38
N ASP A 191 -52.77 -32.23 -101.12
CA ASP A 191 -53.62 -31.05 -100.97
C ASP A 191 -54.31 -30.67 -102.30
N GLU A 192 -53.61 -30.79 -103.44
CA GLU A 192 -54.17 -30.60 -104.79
C GLU A 192 -55.21 -31.65 -105.17
N LEU A 193 -54.99 -32.93 -104.81
CA LEU A 193 -55.98 -33.99 -105.02
C LEU A 193 -57.19 -33.83 -104.09
N THR A 194 -56.98 -33.30 -102.88
CA THR A 194 -58.07 -32.93 -101.95
C THR A 194 -58.89 -31.77 -102.52
N ALA A 195 -58.24 -30.76 -103.10
CA ALA A 195 -58.95 -29.66 -103.77
C ALA A 195 -59.72 -30.12 -105.04
N LYS A 196 -59.19 -31.10 -105.79
CA LYS A 196 -59.92 -31.74 -106.90
C LYS A 196 -61.11 -32.58 -106.43
N MET A 197 -61.01 -33.23 -105.27
CA MET A 197 -62.13 -33.91 -104.60
C MET A 197 -63.28 -32.93 -104.36
N ASP A 198 -62.97 -31.76 -103.81
CA ASP A 198 -63.96 -30.73 -103.47
C ASP A 198 -64.58 -30.07 -104.72
N GLN A 199 -63.79 -29.86 -105.79
CA GLN A 199 -64.27 -29.25 -107.03
C GLN A 199 -65.20 -30.17 -107.84
N VAL A 200 -64.96 -31.49 -107.82
CA VAL A 200 -65.83 -32.47 -108.49
C VAL A 200 -67.09 -32.77 -107.66
N GLN A 201 -67.06 -32.60 -106.33
CA GLN A 201 -68.22 -32.72 -105.44
C GLN A 201 -69.36 -31.73 -105.77
N VAL A 202 -69.03 -30.58 -106.38
CA VAL A 202 -70.02 -29.57 -106.82
C VAL A 202 -70.66 -29.93 -108.18
N GLU A 203 -69.93 -30.61 -109.06
CA GLU A 203 -70.46 -31.12 -110.35
C GLU A 203 -71.20 -32.47 -110.19
N ILE A 204 -71.01 -33.15 -109.06
CA ILE A 204 -71.57 -34.47 -108.72
C ILE A 204 -73.08 -34.44 -108.45
N ASP A 205 -73.66 -33.34 -107.97
CA ASP A 205 -75.12 -33.26 -107.75
C ASP A 205 -75.91 -33.37 -109.08
N GLU A 206 -75.32 -32.94 -110.20
CA GLU A 206 -75.95 -32.96 -111.54
C GLU A 206 -75.87 -34.33 -112.25
N LEU A 207 -74.94 -35.21 -111.87
CA LEU A 207 -74.64 -36.47 -112.57
C LEU A 207 -75.05 -37.74 -111.80
N THR A 208 -75.97 -37.60 -110.84
CA THR A 208 -76.55 -38.68 -110.01
C THR A 208 -77.23 -39.82 -110.82
N MET A 209 -77.47 -39.65 -112.13
CA MET A 209 -77.98 -40.74 -113.01
C MET A 209 -76.89 -41.58 -113.71
N ARG A 210 -75.59 -41.26 -113.59
CA ARG A 210 -74.48 -41.98 -114.26
C ARG A 210 -73.66 -42.85 -113.30
N LEU A 211 -74.34 -43.43 -112.31
CA LEU A 211 -73.84 -43.98 -111.04
C LEU A 211 -73.14 -45.37 -111.13
N GLY A 212 -73.07 -46.00 -112.31
CA GLY A 212 -72.50 -47.35 -112.47
C GLY A 212 -70.98 -47.40 -112.73
N ASN A 213 -70.42 -46.42 -113.45
CA ASN A 213 -69.01 -46.44 -113.85
C ASN A 213 -68.08 -45.71 -112.86
N LEU A 214 -68.61 -44.79 -112.03
CA LEU A 214 -67.84 -43.98 -111.09
C LEU A 214 -67.54 -44.65 -109.74
N ARG A 215 -68.19 -45.80 -109.43
CA ARG A 215 -67.90 -46.59 -108.22
C ARG A 215 -66.53 -47.27 -108.25
N ARG A 216 -65.94 -47.47 -109.44
CA ARG A 216 -64.57 -47.98 -109.58
C ARG A 216 -63.52 -46.87 -109.36
N GLN A 217 -63.75 -45.68 -109.90
CA GLN A 217 -62.81 -44.56 -109.78
C GLN A 217 -62.65 -44.02 -108.35
N TYR A 218 -63.69 -44.10 -107.50
CA TYR A 218 -63.58 -43.77 -106.08
C TYR A 218 -62.64 -44.71 -105.31
N GLU A 219 -62.75 -46.02 -105.54
CA GLU A 219 -61.84 -47.00 -104.91
C GLU A 219 -60.42 -46.89 -105.48
N ASP A 220 -60.29 -46.51 -106.76
CA ASP A 220 -58.98 -46.26 -107.37
C ASP A 220 -58.25 -45.08 -106.69
N TYR A 221 -58.91 -43.93 -106.48
CA TYR A 221 -58.29 -42.78 -105.80
C TYR A 221 -58.04 -43.02 -104.31
N LYS A 222 -58.93 -43.72 -103.62
CA LYS A 222 -58.71 -44.10 -102.21
C LYS A 222 -57.51 -45.04 -102.08
N SER A 223 -57.38 -46.01 -103.00
CA SER A 223 -56.20 -46.87 -103.08
C SER A 223 -54.93 -46.07 -103.39
N GLU A 224 -55.01 -45.04 -104.22
CA GLU A 224 -53.87 -44.20 -104.58
C GLU A 224 -53.42 -43.31 -103.40
N ILE A 225 -54.35 -42.78 -102.60
CA ILE A 225 -54.04 -42.06 -101.35
C ILE A 225 -53.36 -43.00 -100.34
N THR A 226 -53.90 -44.20 -100.12
CA THR A 226 -53.28 -45.16 -99.19
C THR A 226 -51.93 -45.65 -99.70
N GLN A 227 -51.74 -45.74 -101.02
CA GLN A 227 -50.41 -45.99 -101.60
C GLN A 227 -49.46 -44.82 -101.35
N LEU A 228 -49.89 -43.57 -101.50
CA LEU A 228 -49.07 -42.40 -101.19
C LEU A 228 -48.74 -42.30 -99.69
N GLU A 229 -49.67 -42.64 -98.79
CA GLU A 229 -49.40 -42.75 -97.35
C GLU A 229 -48.32 -43.80 -97.06
N ASN A 230 -48.41 -44.97 -97.69
CA ASN A 230 -47.37 -46.00 -97.57
C ASN A 230 -46.04 -45.60 -98.21
N VAL A 231 -46.05 -44.80 -99.28
CA VAL A 231 -44.84 -44.26 -99.92
C VAL A 231 -44.19 -43.21 -99.03
N ILE A 232 -44.96 -42.30 -98.43
CA ILE A 232 -44.47 -41.31 -97.45
C ILE A 232 -43.94 -42.03 -96.21
N GLU A 233 -44.66 -43.02 -95.69
CA GLU A 233 -44.22 -43.80 -94.52
C GLU A 233 -42.95 -44.60 -94.83
N ASN A 234 -42.85 -45.26 -95.99
CA ASN A 234 -41.62 -45.93 -96.40
C ASN A 234 -40.46 -44.95 -96.61
N ALA A 235 -40.69 -43.83 -97.31
CA ALA A 235 -39.67 -42.81 -97.58
C ALA A 235 -39.18 -42.14 -96.29
N THR A 236 -40.05 -41.96 -95.29
CA THR A 236 -39.67 -41.42 -93.98
C THR A 236 -39.12 -42.48 -93.03
N SER A 237 -39.42 -43.76 -93.22
CA SER A 237 -38.88 -44.87 -92.42
C SER A 237 -37.37 -45.06 -92.58
N GLU A 238 -36.81 -44.72 -93.74
CA GLU A 238 -35.37 -44.76 -94.00
C GLU A 238 -34.59 -43.78 -93.10
N PHE A 239 -35.25 -42.74 -92.59
CA PHE A 239 -34.68 -41.72 -91.70
C PHE A 239 -34.97 -41.98 -90.20
N ALA A 240 -35.70 -43.03 -89.86
CA ALA A 240 -35.91 -43.47 -88.46
C ALA A 240 -34.58 -43.69 -87.69
N PRO A 241 -33.55 -44.36 -88.23
CA PRO A 241 -32.28 -44.52 -87.51
C PRO A 241 -31.55 -43.19 -87.29
N GLU A 242 -31.68 -42.23 -88.20
CA GLU A 242 -31.07 -40.90 -88.06
C GLU A 242 -31.80 -40.07 -86.99
N LYS A 243 -33.13 -40.14 -86.95
CA LYS A 243 -33.94 -39.56 -85.87
C LYS A 243 -33.59 -40.15 -84.49
N ASP A 244 -33.42 -41.47 -84.42
CA ASP A 244 -33.01 -42.14 -83.18
C ASP A 244 -31.58 -41.74 -82.79
N HIS A 245 -30.68 -41.57 -83.76
CA HIS A 245 -29.32 -41.07 -83.56
C HIS A 245 -29.32 -39.66 -82.96
N TYR A 246 -30.00 -38.69 -83.57
CA TYR A 246 -30.11 -37.32 -83.02
C TYR A 246 -30.76 -37.29 -81.63
N THR A 247 -31.75 -38.15 -81.39
CA THR A 247 -32.39 -38.27 -80.07
C THR A 247 -31.42 -38.85 -79.02
N SER A 248 -30.55 -39.77 -79.43
CA SER A 248 -29.50 -40.33 -78.57
C SER A 248 -28.39 -39.33 -78.27
N GLU A 249 -27.95 -38.55 -79.27
CA GLU A 249 -26.93 -37.51 -79.12
C GLU A 249 -27.43 -36.38 -78.22
N TRP A 250 -28.67 -35.92 -78.43
CA TRP A 250 -29.29 -34.95 -77.53
C TRP A 250 -29.34 -35.43 -76.08
N ARG A 251 -29.66 -36.71 -75.86
CA ARG A 251 -29.67 -37.30 -74.52
C ARG A 251 -28.28 -37.31 -73.88
N ILE A 252 -27.23 -37.60 -74.65
CA ILE A 252 -25.84 -37.58 -74.19
C ILE A 252 -25.40 -36.15 -73.86
N ILE A 253 -25.70 -35.18 -74.73
CA ILE A 253 -25.40 -33.76 -74.51
C ILE A 253 -26.12 -33.24 -73.25
N GLN A 254 -27.41 -33.57 -73.09
CA GLN A 254 -28.20 -33.18 -71.93
C GLN A 254 -27.67 -33.80 -70.63
N GLN A 255 -27.28 -35.08 -70.65
CA GLN A 255 -26.68 -35.73 -69.48
C GLN A 255 -25.35 -35.08 -69.09
N ARG A 256 -24.48 -34.79 -70.07
CA ARG A 256 -23.22 -34.06 -69.83
C ARG A 256 -23.48 -32.67 -69.24
N LYS A 257 -24.50 -31.96 -69.73
CA LYS A 257 -24.91 -30.66 -69.19
C LYS A 257 -25.35 -30.76 -67.74
N ASP A 258 -26.22 -31.71 -67.41
CA ASP A 258 -26.70 -31.91 -66.04
C ASP A 258 -25.53 -32.28 -65.09
N ASP A 259 -24.57 -33.09 -65.56
CA ASP A 259 -23.37 -33.45 -64.80
C ASP A 259 -22.42 -32.25 -64.59
N VAL A 260 -22.29 -31.37 -65.58
CA VAL A 260 -21.52 -30.11 -65.48
C VAL A 260 -22.19 -29.13 -64.50
N ASP A 261 -23.50 -28.98 -64.57
CA ASP A 261 -24.27 -28.10 -63.67
C ASP A 261 -24.23 -28.61 -62.22
N ALA A 262 -24.28 -29.93 -62.02
CA ALA A 262 -24.11 -30.55 -60.71
C ALA A 262 -22.70 -30.32 -60.14
N ARG A 263 -21.65 -30.42 -60.97
CA ARG A 263 -20.26 -30.10 -60.56
C ARG A 263 -20.08 -28.62 -60.23
N ALA A 264 -20.67 -27.72 -61.02
CA ALA A 264 -20.64 -26.28 -60.75
C ALA A 264 -21.30 -25.93 -59.40
N THR A 265 -22.46 -26.54 -59.12
CA THR A 265 -23.16 -26.32 -57.84
C THR A 265 -22.32 -26.78 -56.64
N ARG A 266 -21.64 -27.93 -56.75
CA ARG A 266 -20.72 -28.42 -55.67
C ARG A 266 -19.54 -27.48 -55.44
N LEU A 267 -18.96 -26.92 -56.51
CA LEU A 267 -17.88 -25.95 -56.38
C LEU A 267 -18.32 -24.67 -55.66
N ASP A 268 -19.55 -24.21 -55.91
CA ASP A 268 -20.09 -23.03 -55.21
C ASP A 268 -20.33 -23.31 -53.72
N GLU A 269 -20.71 -24.55 -53.35
CA GLU A 269 -20.78 -24.99 -51.96
C GLU A 269 -19.39 -25.05 -51.30
N GLU A 270 -18.38 -25.59 -51.99
CA GLU A 270 -16.99 -25.63 -51.51
C GLU A 270 -16.42 -24.21 -51.32
N ASP A 271 -16.66 -23.29 -52.27
CA ASP A 271 -16.26 -21.88 -52.18
C ASP A 271 -16.94 -21.19 -50.99
N ALA A 272 -18.25 -21.39 -50.82
CA ALA A 272 -19.00 -20.85 -49.68
C ALA A 272 -18.47 -21.38 -48.33
N ASP A 273 -18.05 -22.65 -48.26
CA ASP A 273 -17.44 -23.22 -47.07
C ASP A 273 -16.06 -22.64 -46.76
N ILE A 274 -15.22 -22.45 -47.77
CA ILE A 274 -13.91 -21.76 -47.61
C ILE A 274 -14.14 -20.33 -47.10
N GLN A 275 -15.10 -19.59 -47.64
CA GLN A 275 -15.44 -18.24 -47.17
C GLN A 275 -15.88 -18.22 -45.70
N ARG A 276 -16.68 -19.21 -45.27
CA ARG A 276 -17.06 -19.37 -43.85
C ARG A 276 -15.85 -19.67 -42.98
N GLN A 277 -14.93 -20.53 -43.44
CA GLN A 277 -13.70 -20.83 -42.72
C GLN A 277 -12.79 -19.60 -42.60
N MET A 278 -12.58 -18.85 -43.69
CA MET A 278 -11.84 -17.59 -43.68
C MET A 278 -12.42 -16.60 -42.68
N LYS A 279 -13.75 -16.45 -42.64
CA LYS A 279 -14.41 -15.56 -41.67
C LYS A 279 -14.16 -15.98 -40.21
N ARG A 280 -14.26 -17.28 -39.89
CA ARG A 280 -13.95 -17.80 -38.54
C ARG A 280 -12.49 -17.53 -38.16
N GLN A 281 -11.56 -17.76 -39.08
CA GLN A 281 -10.15 -17.53 -38.84
C GLN A 281 -9.81 -16.05 -38.66
N THR A 282 -10.46 -15.14 -39.40
CA THR A 282 -10.33 -13.69 -39.16
C THR A 282 -10.76 -13.31 -37.76
N GLN A 283 -11.83 -13.93 -37.23
CA GLN A 283 -12.24 -13.72 -35.84
C GLN A 283 -11.21 -14.27 -34.85
N ASP A 284 -10.66 -15.46 -35.10
CA ASP A 284 -9.63 -16.04 -34.22
C ASP A 284 -8.31 -15.25 -34.27
N LYS A 285 -7.96 -14.68 -35.42
CA LYS A 285 -6.83 -13.74 -35.57
C LYS A 285 -7.06 -12.47 -34.76
N ALA A 286 -8.26 -11.89 -34.83
CA ALA A 286 -8.61 -10.70 -34.03
C ALA A 286 -8.55 -11.01 -32.52
N ARG A 287 -9.03 -12.18 -32.08
CA ARG A 287 -8.89 -12.63 -30.69
C ARG A 287 -7.44 -12.78 -30.27
N GLY A 288 -6.61 -13.41 -31.10
CA GLY A 288 -5.18 -13.56 -30.83
C GLY A 288 -4.44 -12.22 -30.78
N GLN A 289 -4.85 -11.22 -31.56
CA GLN A 289 -4.33 -9.86 -31.49
C GLN A 289 -4.73 -9.17 -30.18
N ALA A 290 -5.99 -9.26 -29.78
CA ALA A 290 -6.46 -8.72 -28.50
C ALA A 290 -5.73 -9.35 -27.29
N ASP A 291 -5.45 -10.66 -27.34
CA ASP A 291 -4.64 -11.34 -26.31
C ASP A 291 -3.21 -10.75 -26.22
N LEU A 292 -2.60 -10.42 -27.36
CA LEU A 292 -1.25 -9.83 -27.42
C LEU A 292 -1.24 -8.40 -26.87
N GLU A 293 -2.25 -7.60 -27.20
CA GLU A 293 -2.42 -6.24 -26.67
C GLU A 293 -2.59 -6.27 -25.14
N ALA A 294 -3.44 -7.17 -24.62
CA ALA A 294 -3.62 -7.35 -23.19
C ALA A 294 -2.33 -7.79 -22.46
N LEU A 295 -1.53 -8.67 -23.07
CA LEU A 295 -0.23 -9.06 -22.53
C LEU A 295 0.77 -7.90 -22.54
N GLU A 296 0.72 -7.04 -23.56
CA GLU A 296 1.58 -5.87 -23.67
C GLU A 296 1.24 -4.79 -22.65
N GLU A 297 -0.04 -4.46 -22.49
CA GLU A 297 -0.50 -3.54 -21.45
C GLU A 297 -0.11 -4.04 -20.05
N ARG A 298 -0.30 -5.34 -19.81
CA ARG A 298 0.07 -5.97 -18.53
C ARG A 298 1.57 -5.96 -18.29
N MET A 299 2.37 -6.25 -19.32
CA MET A 299 3.84 -6.19 -19.25
C MET A 299 4.30 -4.77 -18.92
N LYS A 300 3.73 -3.76 -19.59
CA LYS A 300 4.02 -2.35 -19.33
C LYS A 300 3.71 -1.99 -17.89
N PHE A 301 2.50 -2.28 -17.41
CA PHE A 301 2.08 -2.00 -16.04
C PHE A 301 3.00 -2.64 -14.99
N VAL A 302 3.35 -3.92 -15.16
CA VAL A 302 4.23 -4.62 -14.22
C VAL A 302 5.67 -4.08 -14.30
N SER A 303 6.15 -3.72 -15.49
CA SER A 303 7.48 -3.14 -15.68
C SER A 303 7.59 -1.74 -15.05
N ASP A 304 6.57 -0.91 -15.23
CA ASP A 304 6.49 0.41 -14.60
C ASP A 304 6.50 0.24 -13.07
N ARG A 305 5.69 -0.69 -12.54
CA ARG A 305 5.69 -1.02 -11.11
C ARG A 305 7.05 -1.52 -10.59
N ALA A 306 7.77 -2.32 -11.37
CA ALA A 306 9.10 -2.79 -11.00
C ALA A 306 10.08 -1.62 -10.89
N ASN A 307 10.07 -0.71 -11.87
CA ASN A 307 10.93 0.47 -11.92
C ASN A 307 10.61 1.46 -10.79
N ASP A 308 9.32 1.73 -10.55
CA ASP A 308 8.86 2.56 -9.45
C ASP A 308 9.25 1.96 -8.11
N GLY A 309 9.18 0.63 -7.98
CA GLY A 309 9.65 -0.10 -6.81
C GLY A 309 11.14 0.12 -6.52
N LYS A 310 12.01 0.10 -7.56
CA LYS A 310 13.46 0.32 -7.39
C LYS A 310 13.77 1.77 -6.99
N LYS A 311 13.26 2.74 -7.74
CA LYS A 311 13.44 4.16 -7.43
C LYS A 311 12.87 4.51 -6.06
N GLY A 312 11.71 3.93 -5.75
CA GLY A 312 11.04 4.09 -4.48
C GLY A 312 11.83 3.49 -3.32
N LEU A 313 12.46 2.33 -3.52
CA LEU A 313 13.35 1.70 -2.54
C LEU A 313 14.57 2.59 -2.23
N GLU A 314 15.24 3.10 -3.26
CA GLU A 314 16.39 4.00 -3.11
C GLU A 314 16.01 5.26 -2.33
N ASN A 315 14.87 5.87 -2.68
CA ASN A 315 14.37 7.05 -1.98
C ASN A 315 13.94 6.73 -0.54
N LEU A 316 13.28 5.59 -0.30
CA LEU A 316 12.87 5.14 1.02
C LEU A 316 14.08 4.91 1.92
N SER A 317 15.07 4.17 1.45
CA SER A 317 16.31 3.86 2.15
C SER A 317 17.05 5.14 2.51
N ARG A 318 17.21 6.06 1.55
CA ARG A 318 17.84 7.37 1.75
C ARG A 318 17.13 8.19 2.82
N VAL A 319 15.81 8.40 2.70
CA VAL A 319 15.06 9.22 3.67
C VAL A 319 15.07 8.59 5.06
N PHE A 320 14.92 7.27 5.12
CA PHE A 320 14.93 6.55 6.38
C PHE A 320 16.31 6.62 7.06
N MET A 321 17.40 6.32 6.36
CA MET A 321 18.75 6.35 6.93
C MET A 321 19.25 7.78 7.21
N ASP A 322 19.17 8.66 6.22
CA ASP A 322 19.81 9.97 6.28
C ASP A 322 19.06 10.93 7.21
N ILE A 323 17.73 10.83 7.27
CA ILE A 323 16.90 11.74 8.06
C ILE A 323 16.43 11.07 9.36
N VAL A 324 15.70 9.96 9.26
CA VAL A 324 15.01 9.37 10.43
C VAL A 324 16.00 8.70 11.40
N GLU A 325 16.84 7.79 10.91
CA GLU A 325 17.80 7.05 11.74
C GLU A 325 18.86 7.98 12.32
N THR A 326 19.39 8.91 11.52
CA THR A 326 20.36 9.93 12.00
C THR A 326 19.74 10.82 13.08
N ARG A 327 18.51 11.31 12.89
CA ARG A 327 17.79 12.09 13.92
C ARG A 327 17.65 11.31 15.22
N ASP A 328 17.14 10.08 15.14
CA ASP A 328 16.86 9.27 16.33
C ASP A 328 18.15 8.91 17.07
N GLN A 329 19.26 8.67 16.37
CA GLN A 329 20.58 8.48 16.98
C GLN A 329 21.06 9.74 17.72
N LEU A 330 20.94 10.91 17.11
CA LEU A 330 21.32 12.18 17.73
C LEU A 330 20.48 12.47 18.98
N VAL A 331 19.16 12.29 18.89
CA VAL A 331 18.25 12.46 20.03
C VAL A 331 18.58 11.46 21.13
N SER A 332 18.79 10.18 20.80
CA SER A 332 19.14 9.14 21.78
C SER A 332 20.46 9.43 22.49
N SER A 333 21.48 9.91 21.77
CA SER A 333 22.75 10.34 22.38
C SER A 333 22.54 11.46 23.39
N LYS A 334 21.70 12.45 23.06
CA LYS A 334 21.35 13.57 23.94
C LYS A 334 20.54 13.11 25.17
N LYS A 335 19.58 12.20 24.98
CA LYS A 335 18.85 11.58 26.11
C LYS A 335 19.80 10.84 27.05
N LEU A 336 20.74 10.08 26.50
CA LEU A 336 21.71 9.30 27.30
C LEU A 336 22.64 10.19 28.13
N GLU A 337 23.10 11.31 27.56
CA GLU A 337 23.87 12.34 28.28
C GLU A 337 23.10 12.85 29.50
N LEU A 338 21.82 13.16 29.32
CA LEU A 338 20.95 13.65 30.37
C LEU A 338 20.66 12.58 31.44
N SER A 339 20.42 11.33 31.06
CA SER A 339 20.23 10.23 32.01
C SER A 339 21.47 9.98 32.88
N ARG A 340 22.68 10.11 32.32
CA ARG A 340 23.94 10.01 33.08
C ARG A 340 24.08 11.14 34.08
N ALA A 341 23.77 12.38 33.67
CA ALA A 341 23.83 13.54 34.56
C ALA A 341 22.81 13.43 35.71
N ARG A 342 21.59 12.95 35.42
CA ARG A 342 20.58 12.65 36.47
C ARG A 342 21.06 11.60 37.46
N HIS A 343 21.69 10.54 36.98
CA HIS A 343 22.21 9.50 37.87
C HIS A 343 23.23 10.06 38.86
N ARG A 344 24.17 10.88 38.37
CA ARG A 344 25.13 11.60 39.21
C ARG A 344 24.44 12.49 40.24
N LEU A 345 23.46 13.29 39.83
CA LEU A 345 22.70 14.15 40.75
C LEU A 345 22.00 13.32 41.85
N ALA A 346 21.41 12.17 41.50
CA ALA A 346 20.74 11.28 42.45
C ALA A 346 21.72 10.57 43.41
N GLU A 347 22.96 10.32 43.00
CA GLU A 347 24.03 9.82 43.88
C GLU A 347 24.46 10.89 44.89
N PHE A 348 24.71 12.12 44.41
CA PHE A 348 25.06 13.24 45.30
C PHE A 348 23.93 13.58 46.27
N SER A 349 22.67 13.59 45.82
CA SER A 349 21.50 13.77 46.71
C SER A 349 21.49 12.76 47.84
N ARG A 350 21.65 11.46 47.54
CA ARG A 350 21.69 10.39 48.55
C ARG A 350 22.86 10.56 49.53
N SER A 351 24.02 11.00 49.03
CA SER A 351 25.17 11.30 49.88
C SER A 351 24.87 12.48 50.82
N THR A 352 24.19 13.51 50.33
CA THR A 352 23.84 14.71 51.12
C THR A 352 22.82 14.36 52.20
N ASP A 353 21.77 13.60 51.87
CA ASP A 353 20.77 13.11 52.82
C ASP A 353 21.42 12.27 53.94
N SER A 354 22.38 11.41 53.59
CA SER A 354 23.16 10.63 54.56
C SER A 354 23.98 11.52 55.51
N MET A 355 24.63 12.57 55.00
CA MET A 355 25.38 13.51 55.84
C MET A 355 24.47 14.35 56.72
N GLN A 356 23.36 14.84 56.18
CA GLN A 356 22.35 15.56 56.96
C GLN A 356 21.81 14.70 58.11
N THR A 357 21.54 13.42 57.86
CA THR A 357 21.11 12.47 58.90
C THR A 357 22.18 12.31 59.99
N LYS A 358 23.47 12.25 59.62
CA LYS A 358 24.58 12.16 60.59
C LYS A 358 24.71 13.43 61.42
N THR A 359 24.58 14.61 60.81
CA THR A 359 24.64 15.91 61.50
C THR A 359 23.50 16.04 62.50
N VAL A 360 22.27 15.74 62.09
CA VAL A 360 21.09 15.76 62.99
C VAL A 360 21.26 14.77 64.15
N ALA A 361 21.73 13.55 63.87
CA ALA A 361 21.98 12.57 64.93
C ALA A 361 23.09 13.02 65.90
N ALA A 362 24.11 13.74 65.41
CA ALA A 362 25.19 14.28 66.24
C ALA A 362 24.69 15.47 67.10
N GLN A 363 23.82 16.31 66.56
CA GLN A 363 23.17 17.42 67.27
C GLN A 363 22.25 16.89 68.40
N GLN A 364 21.41 15.89 68.11
CA GLN A 364 20.55 15.25 69.12
C GLN A 364 21.36 14.69 70.30
N ARG A 365 22.50 14.03 70.03
CA ARG A 365 23.40 13.53 71.09
C ARG A 365 24.01 14.66 71.92
N LEU A 366 24.32 15.81 71.28
CA LEU A 366 24.84 16.96 72.00
C LEU A 366 23.77 17.56 72.92
N GLU A 367 22.52 17.65 72.44
CA GLU A 367 21.37 18.07 73.25
C GLU A 367 21.15 17.13 74.44
N GLU A 368 21.18 15.80 74.25
CA GLU A 368 21.07 14.82 75.34
C GLU A 368 22.18 14.99 76.40
N ILE A 369 23.42 15.25 75.98
CA ILE A 369 24.55 15.51 76.89
C ILE A 369 24.33 16.84 77.64
N ASP A 370 23.86 17.88 76.97
CA ASP A 370 23.59 19.19 77.57
C ASP A 370 22.44 19.14 78.59
N GLU A 371 21.37 18.40 78.30
CA GLU A 371 20.27 18.13 79.24
C GLU A 371 20.78 17.35 80.48
N SER A 372 21.59 16.32 80.27
CA SER A 372 22.20 15.53 81.36
C SER A 372 23.14 16.38 82.23
N ALA A 373 23.98 17.22 81.61
CA ALA A 373 24.87 18.15 82.29
C ALA A 373 24.08 19.21 83.07
N ALA A 374 23.00 19.76 82.51
CA ALA A 374 22.11 20.69 83.19
C ALA A 374 21.44 20.03 84.41
N HIS A 375 21.02 18.76 84.28
CA HIS A 375 20.47 17.99 85.40
C HIS A 375 21.50 17.79 86.52
N MET A 376 22.73 17.37 86.18
CA MET A 376 23.83 17.21 87.14
C MET A 376 24.20 18.52 87.85
N LYS A 377 24.23 19.65 87.12
CA LYS A 377 24.46 20.99 87.70
C LYS A 377 23.36 21.37 88.70
N SER A 378 22.10 21.12 88.36
CA SER A 378 20.96 21.34 89.27
C SER A 378 21.06 20.47 90.55
N GLN A 379 21.43 19.19 90.39
CA GLN A 379 21.66 18.29 91.53
C GLN A 379 22.79 18.77 92.44
N LEU A 380 23.91 19.26 91.88
CA LEU A 380 25.02 19.82 92.64
C LEU A 380 24.58 21.00 93.52
N VAL A 381 23.84 21.97 92.96
CA VAL A 381 23.32 23.12 93.72
C VAL A 381 22.40 22.64 94.85
N GLY A 382 21.56 21.63 94.60
CA GLY A 382 20.71 21.02 95.61
C GLY A 382 21.50 20.36 96.75
N LEU A 383 22.54 19.60 96.42
CA LEU A 383 23.39 18.92 97.40
C LEU A 383 24.29 19.89 98.16
N GLU A 384 24.77 20.96 97.54
CA GLU A 384 25.52 22.03 98.22
C GLU A 384 24.67 22.71 99.29
N ARG A 385 23.40 23.00 98.98
CA ARG A 385 22.43 23.50 99.97
C ARG A 385 22.22 22.49 101.10
N GLN A 386 22.02 21.21 100.79
CA GLN A 386 21.85 20.16 101.79
C GLN A 386 23.09 19.98 102.68
N LYS A 387 24.29 20.07 102.11
CA LYS A 387 25.57 20.03 102.84
C LYS A 387 25.66 21.20 103.81
N LYS A 388 25.32 22.42 103.35
CA LYS A 388 25.34 23.64 104.17
C LYS A 388 24.37 23.52 105.36
N VAL A 389 23.14 23.10 105.10
CA VAL A 389 22.13 22.86 106.15
C VAL A 389 22.59 21.78 107.14
N ALA A 390 23.12 20.66 106.66
CA ALA A 390 23.62 19.58 107.53
C ALA A 390 24.82 20.02 108.39
N ALA A 391 25.70 20.88 107.85
CA ALA A 391 26.81 21.46 108.60
C ALA A 391 26.33 22.47 109.66
N GLU A 392 25.37 23.33 109.32
CA GLU A 392 24.74 24.28 110.24
C GLU A 392 23.97 23.58 111.38
N MET A 393 23.39 22.40 111.11
CA MET A 393 22.70 21.56 112.10
C MET A 393 23.65 20.65 112.92
N GLY A 394 24.97 20.73 112.74
CA GLY A 394 25.95 19.89 113.45
C GLY A 394 25.96 18.41 113.04
N GLN A 395 25.28 18.03 111.95
CA GLN A 395 25.19 16.65 111.45
C GLN A 395 26.39 16.30 110.54
N PHE A 396 27.60 16.32 111.09
CA PHE A 396 28.85 16.20 110.30
C PHE A 396 28.97 14.90 109.50
N GLN A 397 28.45 13.76 109.99
CA GLN A 397 28.43 12.52 109.22
C GLN A 397 27.54 12.63 107.96
N ARG A 398 26.42 13.35 108.06
CA ARG A 398 25.52 13.59 106.94
C ARG A 398 26.14 14.58 105.96
N ALA A 399 26.77 15.65 106.46
CA ALA A 399 27.53 16.59 105.65
C ALA A 399 28.70 15.90 104.91
N ALA A 400 29.39 14.96 105.53
CA ALA A 400 30.47 14.18 104.90
C ALA A 400 29.95 13.24 103.80
N LYS A 401 28.81 12.55 104.01
CA LYS A 401 28.16 11.75 102.96
C LYS A 401 27.70 12.59 101.78
N VAL A 402 27.09 13.75 102.04
CA VAL A 402 26.69 14.70 100.99
C VAL A 402 27.91 15.26 100.27
N ALA A 403 29.01 15.55 100.96
CA ALA A 403 30.26 16.00 100.34
C ALA A 403 30.90 14.93 99.45
N ALA A 404 30.85 13.66 99.83
CA ALA A 404 31.29 12.55 98.97
C ALA A 404 30.40 12.44 97.72
N HIS A 405 29.09 12.62 97.87
CA HIS A 405 28.15 12.60 96.74
C HIS A 405 28.34 13.78 95.78
N ILE A 406 28.57 14.99 96.31
CA ILE A 406 28.98 16.18 95.54
C ILE A 406 30.24 15.86 94.74
N LYS A 407 31.25 15.23 95.36
CA LYS A 407 32.49 14.86 94.66
C LYS A 407 32.25 13.87 93.53
N THR A 408 31.37 12.88 93.73
CA THR A 408 31.01 11.91 92.67
C THR A 408 30.30 12.59 91.50
N ILE A 409 29.34 13.48 91.78
CA ILE A 409 28.60 14.19 90.73
C ILE A 409 29.48 15.22 90.02
N ALA A 410 30.39 15.89 90.74
CA ALA A 410 31.38 16.78 90.13
C ALA A 410 32.31 16.02 89.16
N LEU A 411 32.77 14.82 89.55
CA LEU A 411 33.58 13.97 88.65
C LEU A 411 32.79 13.44 87.45
N SER A 412 31.48 13.18 87.58
CA SER A 412 30.65 12.80 86.43
C SER A 412 30.35 14.00 85.54
N LEU A 413 30.25 15.21 86.10
CA LEU A 413 30.10 16.45 85.35
C LEU A 413 31.36 16.77 84.54
N ASP A 414 32.55 16.66 85.12
CA ASP A 414 33.82 16.86 84.39
C ASP A 414 33.94 15.89 83.20
N LYS A 415 33.61 14.60 83.42
CA LYS A 415 33.55 13.61 82.32
C LYS A 415 32.48 13.92 81.28
N SER A 416 31.34 14.47 81.71
CA SER A 416 30.28 14.91 80.81
C SER A 416 30.71 16.12 79.98
N ASP A 417 31.46 17.04 80.56
CA ASP A 417 32.00 18.22 79.88
C ASP A 417 33.11 17.82 78.87
N GLU A 418 33.97 16.85 79.21
CA GLU A 418 34.92 16.24 78.25
C GLU A 418 34.19 15.58 77.08
N THR A 419 33.12 14.82 77.37
CA THR A 419 32.31 14.15 76.34
C THR A 419 31.55 15.17 75.49
N ARG A 420 31.05 16.25 76.10
CA ARG A 420 30.39 17.36 75.43
C ARG A 420 31.34 18.06 74.47
N GLN A 421 32.56 18.40 74.90
CA GLN A 421 33.56 19.03 74.04
C GLN A 421 33.88 18.16 72.82
N TYR A 422 34.08 16.86 73.03
CA TYR A 422 34.29 15.92 71.93
C TYR A 422 33.10 15.89 70.96
N GLN A 423 31.88 15.77 71.49
CA GLN A 423 30.67 15.73 70.68
C GLN A 423 30.41 17.06 69.95
N GLN A 424 30.73 18.19 70.56
CA GLN A 424 30.62 19.51 69.96
C GLN A 424 31.61 19.68 68.80
N SER A 425 32.87 19.26 68.95
CA SER A 425 33.82 19.22 67.83
C SER A 425 33.38 18.28 66.70
N GLN A 426 32.68 17.18 67.01
CA GLN A 426 32.09 16.29 66.00
C GLN A 426 30.93 16.94 65.25
N VAL A 427 30.06 17.69 65.96
CA VAL A 427 28.98 18.46 65.33
C VAL A 427 29.56 19.52 64.39
N GLU A 428 30.51 20.33 64.86
CA GLU A 428 31.17 21.36 64.03
C GLU A 428 31.85 20.76 62.78
N ALA A 429 32.53 19.62 62.92
CA ALA A 429 33.15 18.93 61.79
C ALA A 429 32.11 18.39 60.80
N ASN A 430 31.00 17.82 61.29
CA ASN A 430 29.92 17.31 60.45
C ASN A 430 29.13 18.44 59.77
N GLU A 431 28.91 19.56 60.44
CA GLU A 431 28.28 20.77 59.88
C GLU A 431 29.15 21.38 58.78
N ALA A 432 30.46 21.51 58.99
CA ALA A 432 31.38 21.98 57.96
C ALA A 432 31.41 21.06 56.74
N ALA A 433 31.46 19.74 56.95
CA ALA A 433 31.40 18.76 55.87
C ALA A 433 30.06 18.78 55.13
N MET A 434 28.94 18.91 55.86
CA MET A 434 27.59 19.02 55.29
C MET A 434 27.46 20.30 54.47
N HIS A 435 27.93 21.44 54.96
CA HIS A 435 27.90 22.70 54.21
C HIS A 435 28.71 22.61 52.91
N SER A 436 29.94 22.12 52.98
CA SER A 436 30.77 21.92 51.78
C SER A 436 30.09 21.00 50.76
N GLN A 437 29.45 19.92 51.22
CA GLN A 437 28.76 19.00 50.34
C GLN A 437 27.45 19.56 49.79
N MET A 438 26.72 20.38 50.56
CA MET A 438 25.53 21.09 50.07
C MET A 438 25.91 22.13 49.00
N GLU A 439 27.02 22.85 49.17
CA GLU A 439 27.54 23.76 48.15
C GLU A 439 27.90 23.04 46.84
N GLU A 440 28.57 21.88 46.94
CA GLU A 440 28.85 21.03 45.78
C GLU A 440 27.57 20.49 45.13
N PHE A 441 26.60 20.05 45.93
CA PHE A 441 25.32 19.58 45.43
C PHE A 441 24.55 20.68 44.68
N GLU A 442 24.46 21.90 45.25
CA GLU A 442 23.81 23.03 44.59
C GLU A 442 24.55 23.50 43.33
N LYS A 443 25.88 23.32 43.27
CA LYS A 443 26.64 23.52 42.04
C LYS A 443 26.26 22.47 40.98
N ILE A 444 26.31 21.18 41.31
CA ILE A 444 25.98 20.08 40.39
C ILE A 444 24.52 20.18 39.92
N LYS A 445 23.61 20.60 40.80
CA LYS A 445 22.20 20.83 40.47
C LYS A 445 22.03 21.95 39.45
N ARG A 446 22.71 23.09 39.64
CA ARG A 446 22.72 24.18 38.65
C ARG A 446 23.32 23.74 37.32
N ASP A 447 24.44 23.01 37.35
CA ASP A 447 25.07 22.47 36.14
C ASP A 447 24.12 21.48 35.43
N PHE A 448 23.38 20.68 36.20
CA PHE A 448 22.36 19.76 35.67
C PHE A 448 21.17 20.50 35.04
N GLU A 449 20.62 21.52 35.69
CA GLU A 449 19.51 22.34 35.17
C GLU A 449 19.92 23.03 33.85
N GLN A 450 21.14 23.58 33.79
CA GLN A 450 21.69 24.15 32.56
C GLN A 450 21.85 23.11 31.46
N LEU A 451 22.39 21.93 31.79
CA LEU A 451 22.53 20.83 30.84
C LEU A 451 21.18 20.33 30.35
N GLU A 452 20.17 20.21 31.22
CA GLU A 452 18.82 19.79 30.85
C GLU A 452 18.18 20.80 29.89
N HIS A 453 18.31 22.09 30.17
CA HIS A 453 17.82 23.14 29.28
C HIS A 453 18.53 23.12 27.93
N GLN A 454 19.87 23.10 27.91
CA GLN A 454 20.65 23.06 26.67
C GLN A 454 20.35 21.81 25.84
N THR A 455 20.31 20.64 26.48
CA THR A 455 20.00 19.37 25.82
C THR A 455 18.58 19.37 25.26
N GLY A 456 17.61 19.93 25.98
CA GLY A 456 16.24 20.09 25.49
C GLY A 456 16.16 21.00 24.26
N MET A 457 16.90 22.12 24.26
CA MET A 457 16.99 23.02 23.09
C MET A 457 17.68 22.35 21.90
N ASP A 458 18.77 21.60 22.13
CA ASP A 458 19.44 20.82 21.10
C ASP A 458 18.49 19.79 20.47
N ILE A 459 17.74 19.04 21.30
CA ILE A 459 16.75 18.08 20.83
C ILE A 459 15.67 18.79 20.00
N LEU A 460 15.12 19.91 20.46
CA LEU A 460 14.13 20.67 19.68
C LEU A 460 14.66 21.08 18.30
N SER A 461 15.88 21.63 18.25
CA SER A 461 16.52 22.04 17.00
C SER A 461 16.67 20.85 16.03
N ILE A 462 17.10 19.70 16.54
CA ILE A 462 17.23 18.45 15.75
C ILE A 462 15.86 18.01 15.20
N LEU A 463 14.81 18.01 16.04
CA LEU A 463 13.46 17.60 15.63
C LEU A 463 12.85 18.56 14.61
N GLU A 464 12.98 19.87 14.81
CA GLU A 464 12.47 20.89 13.89
C GLU A 464 13.18 20.86 12.54
N LYS A 465 14.51 20.71 12.54
CA LYS A 465 15.30 20.53 11.31
C LYS A 465 14.83 19.30 10.53
N SER A 466 14.70 18.14 11.20
CA SER A 466 14.22 16.91 10.56
C SER A 466 12.80 17.05 10.02
N LYS A 467 11.91 17.77 10.72
CA LYS A 467 10.56 18.06 10.24
C LYS A 467 10.57 18.83 8.92
N ILE A 468 11.43 19.85 8.80
CA ILE A 468 11.57 20.65 7.58
C ILE A 468 12.11 19.78 6.44
N GLU A 469 13.17 19.02 6.68
CA GLU A 469 13.77 18.13 5.67
C GLU A 469 12.77 17.09 5.14
N LEU A 470 11.94 16.52 6.01
CA LEU A 470 10.87 15.59 5.60
C LEU A 470 9.76 16.28 4.80
N ALA A 471 9.34 17.48 5.19
CA ALA A 471 8.30 18.24 4.48
C ALA A 471 8.76 18.68 3.08
N GLU A 472 10.03 19.07 2.92
CA GLU A 472 10.61 19.40 1.62
C GLU A 472 10.73 18.16 0.71
N THR A 473 11.02 17.00 1.29
CA THR A 473 11.04 15.72 0.58
C THR A 473 9.64 15.34 0.06
N ASP A 474 8.59 15.65 0.82
CA ASP A 474 7.19 15.39 0.43
C ASP A 474 6.76 16.18 -0.81
N LEU A 475 7.20 17.43 -0.90
CA LEU A 475 6.84 18.36 -1.98
C LEU A 475 7.60 18.13 -3.29
N SER A 476 8.76 17.47 -3.23
CA SER A 476 9.72 17.41 -4.34
C SER A 476 9.66 16.13 -5.18
N LEU A 477 8.93 15.10 -4.72
CA LEU A 477 8.94 13.78 -5.34
C LEU A 477 7.51 13.28 -5.61
N GLU A 478 7.31 12.63 -6.76
CA GLU A 478 6.19 11.70 -6.92
C GLU A 478 6.44 10.49 -6.01
N LEU A 479 5.96 10.59 -4.77
CA LEU A 479 6.27 9.61 -3.74
C LEU A 479 5.56 8.29 -4.02
N ILE A 480 6.35 7.21 -4.00
CA ILE A 480 5.77 5.87 -3.90
C ILE A 480 4.95 5.74 -2.60
N PRO A 481 3.91 4.88 -2.57
CA PRO A 481 3.00 4.78 -1.43
C PRO A 481 3.69 4.52 -0.07
N GLN A 482 4.79 3.77 -0.07
CA GLN A 482 5.54 3.44 1.15
C GLN A 482 6.32 4.64 1.69
N LEU A 483 6.93 5.44 0.81
CA LEU A 483 7.65 6.64 1.21
C LEU A 483 6.70 7.71 1.73
N LYS A 484 5.54 7.88 1.08
CA LYS A 484 4.48 8.76 1.59
C LYS A 484 4.01 8.34 2.98
N LEU A 485 3.78 7.04 3.19
CA LEU A 485 3.43 6.50 4.50
C LEU A 485 4.49 6.80 5.57
N LEU A 486 5.79 6.69 5.24
CA LEU A 486 6.88 7.05 6.16
C LEU A 486 6.78 8.52 6.55
N ILE A 487 6.75 9.41 5.56
CA ILE A 487 6.76 10.86 5.78
C ILE A 487 5.53 11.31 6.56
N ASP A 488 4.32 10.86 6.18
CA ASP A 488 3.08 11.23 6.86
C ASP A 488 3.09 10.83 8.35
N ASN A 489 3.57 9.62 8.65
CA ASN A 489 3.63 9.13 10.02
C ASN A 489 4.73 9.83 10.83
N GLU A 490 5.90 10.07 10.23
CA GLU A 490 7.01 10.78 10.88
C GLU A 490 6.64 12.23 11.19
N LEU A 491 6.07 12.97 10.24
CA LEU A 491 5.64 14.36 10.46
C LEU A 491 4.63 14.46 11.60
N ARG A 492 3.62 13.59 11.61
CA ARG A 492 2.61 13.55 12.67
C ARG A 492 3.21 13.20 14.04
N SER A 493 4.16 12.27 14.07
CA SER A 493 4.85 11.87 15.30
C SER A 493 5.78 12.99 15.80
N LEU A 494 6.46 13.69 14.89
CA LEU A 494 7.36 14.80 15.18
C LEU A 494 6.63 15.98 15.81
N ASP A 495 5.42 16.32 15.34
CA ASP A 495 4.63 17.40 15.93
C ASP A 495 4.41 17.21 17.43
N LEU A 496 4.01 16.00 17.84
CA LEU A 496 3.80 15.65 19.24
C LEU A 496 5.09 15.54 20.03
N ASN A 497 6.18 15.07 19.41
CA ASN A 497 7.48 15.00 20.08
C ASN A 497 8.06 16.40 20.35
N ILE A 498 7.92 17.32 19.38
CA ILE A 498 8.29 18.73 19.50
C ILE A 498 7.46 19.38 20.62
N GLU A 499 6.14 19.17 20.62
CA GLU A 499 5.26 19.69 21.67
C GLU A 499 5.64 19.14 23.06
N SER A 500 5.83 17.82 23.19
CA SER A 500 6.29 17.15 24.41
C SER A 500 7.62 17.70 24.91
N THR A 501 8.55 18.00 24.01
CA THR A 501 9.86 18.55 24.39
C THR A 501 9.74 20.02 24.81
N ARG A 502 8.89 20.81 24.15
CA ARG A 502 8.59 22.19 24.55
C ARG A 502 7.95 22.27 25.93
N CYS A 503 6.98 21.40 26.22
CA CYS A 503 6.34 21.32 27.54
C CYS A 503 7.35 20.95 28.63
N ARG A 504 8.30 20.06 28.33
CA ARG A 504 9.40 19.75 29.24
C ARG A 504 10.33 20.94 29.50
N LEU A 505 10.68 21.69 28.45
CA LEU A 505 11.54 22.86 28.59
C LEU A 505 10.91 23.93 29.48
N LYS A 506 9.60 24.16 29.39
CA LYS A 506 8.87 25.07 30.29
C LYS A 506 8.99 24.65 31.77
N LEU A 507 9.03 23.36 32.06
CA LEU A 507 9.27 22.85 33.42
C LEU A 507 10.72 23.05 33.89
N SER A 508 11.66 23.13 32.96
CA SER A 508 13.09 23.33 33.23
C SER A 508 13.51 24.80 33.25
N GLU A 509 12.62 25.73 32.89
CA GLU A 509 12.95 27.16 32.97
C GLU A 509 13.25 27.51 34.43
N PRO A 510 14.45 28.05 34.72
CA PRO A 510 14.80 28.43 36.07
C PRO A 510 13.77 29.45 36.53
N THR A 511 12.99 29.09 37.54
CA THR A 511 12.08 30.03 38.17
C THR A 511 12.97 31.15 38.68
N GLN A 512 12.88 32.35 38.09
CA GLN A 512 13.55 33.51 38.64
C GLN A 512 13.02 33.69 40.06
N MET A 513 13.72 33.14 41.03
CA MET A 513 13.56 33.53 42.42
C MET A 513 14.08 34.96 42.47
N THR A 514 13.19 35.93 42.29
CA THR A 514 13.33 37.23 42.92
C THR A 514 13.37 36.96 44.42
N VAL A 515 14.59 36.78 44.93
CA VAL A 515 14.87 36.81 46.37
C VAL A 515 14.63 38.25 46.79
N ASP A 516 13.42 38.52 47.30
CA ASP A 516 13.13 39.76 48.02
C ASP A 516 14.00 39.74 49.29
N HIS A 517 15.14 40.42 49.23
CA HIS A 517 16.04 40.67 50.36
C HIS A 517 15.52 41.76 51.32
N THR A 518 14.20 41.96 51.40
CA THR A 518 13.57 43.01 52.23
C THR A 518 12.92 42.42 53.47
N LEU A 519 13.66 41.65 54.26
CA LEU A 519 13.19 41.19 55.58
C LEU A 519 14.33 40.99 56.58
N PHE A 520 15.32 41.88 56.56
CA PHE A 520 16.21 42.16 57.71
C PHE A 520 16.79 43.57 57.50
N LYS A 521 16.01 44.59 57.87
CA LYS A 521 16.58 45.88 58.28
C LYS A 521 16.15 46.08 59.72
N ASP A 522 17.18 46.16 60.56
CA ASP A 522 17.09 46.41 61.98
C ASP A 522 16.32 47.70 62.27
N ASP A 523 15.37 47.61 63.20
CA ASP A 523 14.77 48.73 63.92
C ASP A 523 15.86 49.38 64.79
N GLU A 524 16.59 50.35 64.23
CA GLU A 524 17.27 51.37 65.04
C GLU A 524 16.24 52.46 65.40
N GLY A 525 15.89 52.52 66.68
CA GLY A 525 14.98 53.51 67.23
C GLY A 525 15.59 54.91 67.26
N ASP A 526 14.99 55.82 66.49
CA ASP A 526 15.17 57.25 66.62
C ASP A 526 14.42 57.78 67.85
N ASN A 527 15.19 58.08 68.90
CA ASN A 527 14.82 58.98 70.00
C ASN A 527 15.16 60.41 69.56
N ASP A 528 14.17 61.17 69.13
CA ASP A 528 14.30 62.62 68.91
C ASP A 528 13.53 63.37 70.00
N ASP A 529 14.26 63.70 71.07
CA ASP A 529 13.83 64.63 72.12
C ASP A 529 14.01 66.07 71.61
N GLN A 530 12.88 66.77 71.51
CA GLN A 530 12.80 68.20 71.25
C GLN A 530 13.40 68.99 72.42
N TYR A 531 14.47 69.75 72.17
CA TYR A 531 14.79 70.93 72.97
C TYR A 531 14.82 72.19 72.11
N HIS A 532 13.83 73.05 72.39
CA HIS A 532 13.83 74.47 72.08
C HIS A 532 15.01 75.18 72.73
N THR A 533 15.73 75.99 71.95
CA THR A 533 16.30 77.25 72.45
C THR A 533 16.12 78.35 71.41
N ASN A 534 15.44 79.40 71.86
CA ASN A 534 15.36 80.72 71.24
C ASN A 534 16.76 81.35 71.14
N ASP A 535 16.96 82.19 70.12
CA ASP A 535 17.12 83.66 70.23
C ASP A 535 18.09 84.25 69.18
N VAL A 536 17.52 85.17 68.39
CA VAL A 536 17.98 86.56 68.18
C VAL A 536 19.25 86.81 67.35
N SER A 537 18.98 87.36 66.16
CA SER A 537 19.59 88.53 65.51
C SER A 537 21.11 88.60 65.33
N LEU A 538 21.57 88.55 64.07
CA LEU A 538 21.87 89.73 63.23
C LEU A 538 22.16 89.30 61.78
#